data_AF-A0A5B1CQ63-F1
#
_entry.id   AF-A0A5B1CQ63-F1
#
_cell.length_a   1.000
_cell.length_b   1.000
_cell.length_c   1.000
_cell.angle_alpha   90.00
_cell.angle_beta   90.00
_cell.angle_gamma   90.00
#
_symmetry.space_group_name_H-M   'P 1'
#
loop_
_entity.id
_entity.type
_entity.pdbx_description
1 polymer ?
#
loop_
_entity_poly.entity_id
_entity_poly.type
_entity_poly.pdbx_seq_one_letter_code
_entity_poly.pdbx_strand_id
1 'polypeptide(L)'
;MHTAHRMAVSIVLAGIARRAIIVVFCMAVCGTVSGQAVPSWPIDPLMTANDESRILDLLGQRITPPAYGMPLRSLVETLPTEIPIAINSRALDEIGMSADEPIEVRLNRPAPLMVHLMSVLQTMDLTILLRNNALTITTNEQLEQCYPVRVYDVTALTNQSRRYQVQQLREVIEVSIAPDSWEQLGGPGVIATRLSLNQTCLVIANSTVNHLQIDTLLNRLAGDRNYRPISRMDSQGRSREMDQPISELRTEVKKLVNFANP
;
A
#
# COMPACT_ATOMS: atom_id res chain seq x y z
N MET A 1 1.37 32.63 -9.61
CA MET A 1 0.65 31.86 -8.55
C MET A 1 1.22 30.45 -8.34
N HIS A 2 1.69 29.74 -9.37
CA HIS A 2 2.28 28.39 -9.24
C HIS A 2 3.56 28.29 -8.37
N THR A 3 4.37 29.35 -8.31
CA THR A 3 5.63 29.40 -7.54
C THR A 3 5.42 29.55 -6.04
N ALA A 4 4.37 30.25 -5.61
CA ALA A 4 4.06 30.45 -4.18
C ALA A 4 3.54 29.16 -3.53
N HIS A 5 2.71 28.38 -4.25
CA HIS A 5 2.21 27.10 -3.78
C HIS A 5 3.32 26.05 -3.65
N ARG A 6 4.27 26.03 -4.60
CA ARG A 6 5.46 25.15 -4.53
C ARG A 6 6.38 25.52 -3.36
N MET A 7 6.61 26.81 -3.10
CA MET A 7 7.41 27.23 -1.94
C MET A 7 6.72 26.92 -0.61
N ALA A 8 5.40 27.11 -0.50
CA ALA A 8 4.66 26.78 0.72
C ALA A 8 4.72 25.29 1.04
N VAL A 9 4.54 24.42 0.04
CA VAL A 9 4.68 22.96 0.18
C VAL A 9 6.11 22.58 0.58
N SER A 10 7.14 23.19 -0.02
CA SER A 10 8.54 22.92 0.38
C SER A 10 8.88 23.36 1.80
N ILE A 11 8.34 24.48 2.30
CA ILE A 11 8.57 24.95 3.68
C ILE A 11 7.86 24.03 4.69
N VAL A 12 6.63 23.62 4.38
CA VAL A 12 5.87 22.66 5.19
C VAL A 12 6.59 21.32 5.23
N LEU A 13 7.02 20.78 4.08
CA LEU A 13 7.81 19.54 3.99
C LEU A 13 9.15 19.63 4.73
N ALA A 14 9.85 20.77 4.70
CA ALA A 14 11.13 20.94 5.40
C ALA A 14 10.97 21.01 6.93
N GLY A 15 9.91 21.66 7.42
CA GLY A 15 9.56 21.67 8.85
C GLY A 15 9.10 20.30 9.35
N ILE A 16 8.37 19.58 8.51
CA ILE A 16 7.86 18.23 8.74
C ILE A 16 9.01 17.19 8.73
N ALA A 17 9.94 17.27 7.78
CA ALA A 17 11.11 16.38 7.70
C ALA A 17 12.03 16.50 8.93
N ARG A 18 12.21 17.72 9.45
CA ARG A 18 12.94 17.93 10.72
C ARG A 18 12.22 17.31 11.93
N ARG A 19 10.89 17.29 11.95
CA ARG A 19 10.11 16.61 12.99
C ARG A 19 10.16 15.09 12.84
N ALA A 20 10.04 14.55 11.63
CA ALA A 20 10.13 13.11 11.38
C ALA A 20 11.50 12.51 11.77
N ILE A 21 12.61 13.22 11.51
CA ILE A 21 13.94 12.76 11.96
C ILE A 21 14.01 12.65 13.50
N ILE A 22 13.43 13.61 14.22
CA ILE A 22 13.38 13.59 15.69
C ILE A 22 12.43 12.50 16.21
N VAL A 23 11.29 12.27 15.55
CA VAL A 23 10.31 11.25 15.95
C VAL A 23 10.82 9.82 15.70
N VAL A 24 11.49 9.57 14.58
CA VAL A 24 12.14 8.28 14.28
C VAL A 24 13.23 7.97 15.32
N PHE A 25 14.00 8.98 15.73
CA PHE A 25 15.01 8.82 16.78
C PHE A 25 14.38 8.55 18.16
N CYS A 26 13.23 9.17 18.48
CA CYS A 26 12.52 8.91 19.74
C CYS A 26 11.85 7.52 19.81
N MET A 27 11.31 6.99 18.70
CA MET A 27 10.74 5.64 18.69
C MET A 27 11.81 4.55 18.86
N ALA A 28 13.02 4.77 18.33
CA ALA A 28 14.13 3.84 18.47
C ALA A 28 14.63 3.69 19.93
N VAL A 29 14.32 4.65 20.80
CA VAL A 29 14.80 4.69 22.20
C VAL A 29 13.79 4.08 23.19
N CYS A 30 12.52 3.86 22.81
CA CYS A 30 11.45 3.55 23.78
C CYS A 30 10.52 2.37 23.44
N GLY A 31 10.68 1.72 22.28
CA GLY A 31 9.87 0.56 21.89
C GLY A 31 10.57 -0.77 22.16
N THR A 32 9.87 -1.72 22.79
CA THR A 32 10.27 -3.14 22.74
C THR A 32 10.15 -3.62 21.30
N VAL A 33 11.28 -3.89 20.66
CA VAL A 33 11.33 -4.51 19.34
C VAL A 33 10.72 -5.91 19.46
N SER A 34 9.54 -6.13 18.87
CA SER A 34 8.88 -7.44 18.93
C SER A 34 9.65 -8.52 18.17
N GLY A 35 10.45 -8.12 17.17
CA GLY A 35 11.17 -9.02 16.26
C GLY A 35 10.26 -9.84 15.36
N GLN A 36 8.95 -9.59 15.40
CA GLN A 36 7.93 -10.28 14.62
C GLN A 36 7.31 -9.33 13.61
N ALA A 37 6.97 -9.90 12.44
CA ALA A 37 6.23 -9.23 11.40
C ALA A 37 4.92 -8.59 11.92
N VAL A 38 4.67 -7.34 11.54
CA VAL A 38 3.41 -6.63 11.82
C VAL A 38 2.29 -7.29 11.01
N PRO A 39 1.26 -7.87 11.66
CA PRO A 39 0.13 -8.47 10.95
C PRO A 39 -0.67 -7.40 10.20
N SER A 40 -1.03 -7.67 8.96
CA SER A 40 -1.93 -6.83 8.18
C SER A 40 -2.82 -7.64 7.24
N TRP A 41 -4.01 -7.12 6.92
CA TRP A 41 -4.95 -7.77 6.02
C TRP A 41 -5.84 -6.76 5.29
N PRO A 42 -6.32 -7.09 4.07
CA PRO A 42 -7.22 -6.22 3.31
C PRO A 42 -8.63 -6.24 3.91
N ILE A 43 -9.34 -5.13 3.75
CA ILE A 43 -10.79 -5.04 3.93
C ILE A 43 -11.42 -5.08 2.54
N ASP A 44 -11.55 -6.29 2.00
CA ASP A 44 -12.19 -6.54 0.72
C ASP A 44 -12.99 -7.85 0.82
N PRO A 45 -14.30 -7.84 0.52
CA PRO A 45 -15.14 -9.04 0.65
C PRO A 45 -14.78 -10.16 -0.33
N LEU A 46 -14.08 -9.84 -1.43
CA LEU A 46 -13.72 -10.77 -2.49
C LEU A 46 -12.22 -11.09 -2.50
N MET A 47 -11.43 -10.57 -1.55
CA MET A 47 -9.99 -10.80 -1.49
C MET A 47 -9.57 -11.19 -0.07
N THR A 48 -9.14 -12.44 0.10
CA THR A 48 -8.58 -12.90 1.36
C THR A 48 -7.11 -12.49 1.50
N ALA A 49 -6.57 -12.54 2.71
CA ALA A 49 -5.13 -12.31 2.93
C ALA A 49 -4.25 -13.34 2.20
N ASN A 50 -4.74 -14.57 1.99
CA ASN A 50 -4.03 -15.61 1.26
C ASN A 50 -4.02 -15.33 -0.25
N ASP A 51 -5.15 -14.90 -0.80
CA ASP A 51 -5.25 -14.48 -2.20
C ASP A 51 -4.30 -13.32 -2.51
N GLU A 52 -4.27 -12.33 -1.62
CA GLU A 52 -3.33 -11.23 -1.73
C GLU A 52 -1.87 -11.69 -1.65
N SER A 53 -1.54 -12.56 -0.69
CA SER A 53 -0.19 -13.11 -0.56
C SER A 53 0.28 -13.78 -1.85
N ARG A 54 -0.58 -14.54 -2.54
CA ARG A 54 -0.27 -15.13 -3.86
C ARG A 54 0.06 -14.07 -4.91
N ILE A 55 -0.70 -12.98 -4.95
CA ILE A 55 -0.45 -11.86 -5.87
C ILE A 55 0.87 -11.16 -5.53
N LEU A 56 1.12 -10.91 -4.24
CA LEU A 56 2.37 -10.30 -3.78
C LEU A 56 3.59 -11.18 -4.08
N ASP A 57 3.46 -12.50 -3.92
CA ASP A 57 4.51 -13.45 -4.27
C ASP A 57 4.81 -13.42 -5.76
N LEU A 58 3.79 -13.36 -6.62
CA LEU A 58 3.98 -13.15 -8.07
C LEU A 58 4.72 -11.85 -8.37
N LEU A 59 4.33 -10.74 -7.74
CA LEU A 59 5.02 -9.45 -7.89
C LEU A 59 6.51 -9.54 -7.50
N GLY A 60 6.87 -10.47 -6.61
CA GLY A 60 8.23 -10.74 -6.15
C GLY A 60 9.03 -11.64 -7.09
N GLN A 61 8.38 -12.40 -7.96
CA GLN A 61 9.05 -13.30 -8.88
C GLN A 61 9.92 -12.54 -9.89
N ARG A 62 11.12 -13.06 -10.12
CA ARG A 62 12.03 -12.48 -11.12
C ARG A 62 11.59 -12.90 -12.52
N ILE A 63 11.33 -11.92 -13.36
CA ILE A 63 11.03 -12.14 -14.77
C ILE A 63 12.09 -11.49 -15.67
N THR A 64 12.19 -12.02 -16.88
CA THR A 64 12.96 -11.39 -17.96
C THR A 64 12.32 -10.04 -18.31
N PRO A 65 13.11 -9.01 -18.63
CA PRO A 65 12.59 -7.73 -19.11
C PRO A 65 11.57 -7.87 -20.25
N PRO A 66 10.48 -7.07 -20.23
CA PRO A 66 9.61 -6.95 -21.41
C PRO A 66 10.40 -6.41 -22.60
N ALA A 67 10.01 -6.82 -23.81
CA ALA A 67 10.62 -6.32 -25.03
C ALA A 67 10.25 -4.85 -25.27
N TYR A 68 11.21 -4.04 -25.71
CA TYR A 68 10.95 -2.65 -26.10
C TYR A 68 9.96 -2.61 -27.28
N GLY A 69 8.94 -1.73 -27.17
CA GLY A 69 7.89 -1.58 -28.18
C GLY A 69 6.80 -2.65 -28.14
N MET A 70 6.88 -3.60 -27.20
CA MET A 70 5.79 -4.56 -26.95
C MET A 70 4.54 -3.82 -26.42
N PRO A 71 3.32 -4.18 -26.85
CA PRO A 71 2.10 -3.63 -26.27
C PRO A 71 1.91 -3.99 -24.79
N LEU A 72 1.31 -3.10 -24.00
CA LEU A 72 1.01 -3.36 -22.58
C LEU A 72 0.17 -4.63 -22.38
N ARG A 73 -0.81 -4.87 -23.26
CA ARG A 73 -1.62 -6.10 -23.29
C ARG A 73 -0.75 -7.35 -23.38
N SER A 74 0.21 -7.34 -24.30
CA SER A 74 1.10 -8.50 -24.52
C SER A 74 1.98 -8.77 -23.31
N LEU A 75 2.40 -7.74 -22.56
CA LEU A 75 3.07 -7.95 -21.28
C LEU A 75 2.18 -8.74 -20.31
N VAL A 76 0.93 -8.33 -20.12
CA VAL A 76 0.00 -9.03 -19.22
C VAL A 76 -0.24 -10.48 -19.66
N GLU A 77 -0.37 -10.72 -20.96
CA GLU A 77 -0.53 -12.07 -21.54
C GLU A 77 0.69 -12.98 -21.31
N THR A 78 1.88 -12.41 -21.09
CA THR A 78 3.08 -13.19 -20.76
C THR A 78 3.15 -13.66 -19.30
N LEU A 79 2.28 -13.14 -18.43
CA LEU A 79 2.28 -13.44 -17.00
C LEU A 79 1.50 -14.72 -16.68
N PRO A 80 1.77 -15.37 -15.53
CA PRO A 80 1.09 -16.60 -15.13
C PRO A 80 -0.43 -16.43 -15.03
N THR A 81 -1.17 -17.39 -15.57
CA THR A 81 -2.64 -17.35 -15.66
C THR A 81 -3.34 -17.78 -14.37
N GLU A 82 -2.60 -18.31 -13.37
CA GLU A 82 -3.19 -18.73 -12.09
C GLU A 82 -3.58 -17.57 -11.17
N ILE A 83 -3.14 -16.36 -11.52
CA ILE A 83 -3.47 -15.12 -10.81
C ILE A 83 -4.28 -14.24 -11.76
N PRO A 84 -5.48 -13.78 -11.36
CA PRO A 84 -6.26 -12.86 -12.18
C PRO A 84 -5.52 -11.53 -12.33
N ILE A 85 -5.04 -11.25 -13.55
CA ILE A 85 -4.43 -9.98 -13.92
C ILE A 85 -5.31 -9.34 -14.98
N ALA A 86 -5.74 -8.09 -14.76
CA ALA A 86 -6.64 -7.38 -15.63
C ALA A 86 -6.10 -5.99 -15.98
N ILE A 87 -6.48 -5.49 -17.15
CA ILE A 87 -6.29 -4.09 -17.52
C ILE A 87 -7.67 -3.44 -17.49
N ASN A 88 -7.82 -2.34 -16.76
CA ASN A 88 -9.04 -1.56 -16.75
C ASN A 88 -9.13 -0.71 -18.03
N SER A 89 -9.54 -1.35 -19.14
CA SER A 89 -9.63 -0.67 -20.45
C SER A 89 -10.48 0.59 -20.40
N ARG A 90 -11.57 0.59 -19.63
CA ARG A 90 -12.42 1.77 -19.48
C ARG A 90 -11.66 2.96 -18.88
N ALA A 91 -10.91 2.74 -17.81
CA ALA A 91 -10.13 3.82 -17.19
C ALA A 91 -9.02 4.33 -18.13
N LEU A 92 -8.40 3.44 -18.91
CA LEU A 92 -7.41 3.83 -19.92
C LEU A 92 -8.07 4.64 -21.04
N ASP A 93 -9.23 4.22 -21.55
CA ASP A 93 -9.97 4.91 -22.60
C ASP A 93 -10.39 6.33 -22.15
N GLU A 94 -10.73 6.51 -20.87
CA GLU A 94 -11.10 7.81 -20.27
C GLU A 94 -9.95 8.84 -20.32
N ILE A 95 -8.70 8.39 -20.32
CA ILE A 95 -7.51 9.25 -20.52
C ILE A 95 -6.96 9.21 -21.96
N GLY A 96 -7.70 8.59 -22.89
CA GLY A 96 -7.32 8.48 -24.30
C GLY A 96 -6.22 7.48 -24.60
N MET A 97 -6.00 6.50 -23.71
CA MET A 97 -5.00 5.44 -23.88
C MET A 97 -5.65 4.11 -24.23
N SER A 98 -4.89 3.24 -24.89
CA SER A 98 -5.26 1.83 -25.13
C SER A 98 -4.28 0.88 -24.47
N ALA A 99 -4.71 -0.36 -24.21
CA ALA A 99 -3.80 -1.44 -23.79
C ALA A 99 -2.81 -1.86 -24.89
N ASP A 100 -3.03 -1.41 -26.13
CA ASP A 100 -2.14 -1.70 -27.25
C ASP A 100 -0.99 -0.66 -27.40
N GLU A 101 -0.96 0.36 -26.52
CA GLU A 101 0.12 1.34 -26.46
C GLU A 101 1.47 0.64 -26.20
N PRO A 102 2.53 1.02 -26.95
CA PRO A 102 3.82 0.38 -26.87
C PRO A 102 4.58 0.75 -25.59
N ILE A 103 5.22 -0.24 -24.97
CA ILE A 103 6.11 -0.03 -23.83
C ILE A 103 7.42 0.62 -24.32
N GLU A 104 7.72 1.82 -23.83
CA GLU A 104 8.94 2.56 -24.21
C GLU A 104 10.14 2.32 -23.27
N VAL A 105 9.93 1.62 -22.16
CA VAL A 105 10.98 1.40 -21.17
C VAL A 105 11.92 0.28 -21.61
N ARG A 106 13.23 0.53 -21.55
CA ARG A 106 14.27 -0.49 -21.73
C ARG A 106 14.83 -0.95 -20.40
N LEU A 107 14.59 -2.22 -20.07
CA LEU A 107 15.14 -2.88 -18.89
C LEU A 107 16.15 -3.95 -19.34
N ASN A 108 17.33 -3.94 -18.74
CA ASN A 108 18.48 -4.71 -19.27
C ASN A 108 18.81 -5.95 -18.43
N ARG A 109 18.06 -6.22 -17.34
CA ARG A 109 18.37 -7.30 -16.39
C ARG A 109 17.09 -7.91 -15.81
N PRO A 110 17.10 -9.22 -15.51
CA PRO A 110 16.03 -9.85 -14.75
C PRO A 110 15.85 -9.20 -13.37
N ALA A 111 14.62 -8.84 -13.05
CA ALA A 111 14.21 -8.15 -11.83
C ALA A 111 12.82 -8.65 -11.40
N PRO A 112 12.40 -8.40 -10.14
CA PRO A 112 11.03 -8.70 -9.71
C PRO A 112 9.99 -8.08 -10.65
N LEU A 113 8.88 -8.77 -10.90
CA LEU A 113 7.77 -8.28 -11.72
C LEU A 113 7.34 -6.87 -11.31
N MET A 114 7.27 -6.59 -10.01
CA MET A 114 6.95 -5.25 -9.48
C MET A 114 7.87 -4.16 -10.04
N VAL A 115 9.18 -4.43 -10.19
CA VAL A 115 10.13 -3.44 -10.72
C VAL A 115 9.82 -3.13 -12.18
N HIS A 116 9.54 -4.16 -12.98
CA HIS A 116 9.17 -3.98 -14.38
C HIS A 116 7.84 -3.25 -14.52
N LEU A 117 6.81 -3.67 -13.77
CA LEU A 117 5.50 -3.00 -13.77
C LEU A 117 5.63 -1.53 -13.35
N MET A 118 6.29 -1.21 -12.24
CA MET A 118 6.43 0.18 -11.82
C MET A 118 7.20 1.02 -12.84
N SER A 119 8.23 0.47 -13.46
CA SER A 119 9.00 1.19 -14.48
C SER A 119 8.15 1.49 -15.72
N VAL A 120 7.41 0.49 -16.21
CA VAL A 120 6.55 0.61 -17.40
C VAL A 120 5.36 1.52 -17.12
N LEU A 121 4.59 1.22 -16.09
CA LEU A 121 3.34 1.91 -15.78
C LEU A 121 3.56 3.39 -15.45
N GLN A 122 4.68 3.73 -14.79
CA GLN A 122 5.02 5.14 -14.52
C GLN A 122 5.21 5.96 -15.79
N THR A 123 5.75 5.39 -16.88
CA THR A 123 5.88 6.12 -18.16
C THR A 123 4.55 6.35 -18.86
N MET A 124 3.54 5.57 -18.50
CA MET A 124 2.19 5.59 -19.07
C MET A 124 1.19 6.29 -18.14
N ASP A 125 1.64 6.86 -17.02
CA ASP A 125 0.79 7.42 -15.95
C ASP A 125 -0.26 6.43 -15.40
N LEU A 126 0.12 5.15 -15.37
CA LEU A 126 -0.68 4.05 -14.85
C LEU A 126 -0.12 3.53 -13.52
N THR A 127 -0.94 2.74 -12.84
CA THR A 127 -0.62 2.14 -11.55
C THR A 127 -1.29 0.78 -11.39
N ILE A 128 -1.06 0.14 -10.25
CA ILE A 128 -1.66 -1.14 -9.88
C ILE A 128 -2.68 -0.98 -8.76
N LEU A 129 -3.74 -1.78 -8.82
CA LEU A 129 -4.77 -1.92 -7.81
C LEU A 129 -4.91 -3.41 -7.44
N LEU A 130 -4.72 -3.73 -6.16
CA LEU A 130 -5.06 -5.03 -5.59
C LEU A 130 -6.45 -4.99 -5.00
N ARG A 131 -7.43 -5.56 -5.70
CA ARG A 131 -8.84 -5.59 -5.29
C ARG A 131 -9.57 -6.73 -5.99
N ASN A 132 -10.62 -7.25 -5.37
CA ASN A 132 -11.47 -8.30 -5.93
C ASN A 132 -10.70 -9.56 -6.37
N ASN A 133 -9.68 -9.97 -5.61
CA ASN A 133 -8.78 -11.08 -5.94
C ASN A 133 -8.10 -10.95 -7.31
N ALA A 134 -7.78 -9.72 -7.72
CA ALA A 134 -7.09 -9.46 -8.98
C ALA A 134 -6.02 -8.37 -8.83
N LEU A 135 -4.96 -8.51 -9.61
CA LEU A 135 -4.03 -7.42 -9.92
C LEU A 135 -4.58 -6.65 -11.12
N THR A 136 -5.11 -5.46 -10.88
CA THR A 136 -5.66 -4.62 -11.95
C THR A 136 -4.68 -3.50 -12.28
N ILE A 137 -4.31 -3.38 -13.55
CA ILE A 137 -3.60 -2.22 -14.09
C ILE A 137 -4.65 -1.15 -14.44
N THR A 138 -4.50 0.05 -13.92
CA THR A 138 -5.49 1.13 -14.02
C THR A 138 -4.81 2.50 -13.96
N THR A 139 -5.54 3.58 -14.21
CA THR A 139 -5.02 4.95 -14.07
C THR A 139 -4.96 5.41 -12.60
N ASN A 140 -4.21 6.48 -12.33
CA ASN A 140 -4.13 7.07 -11.00
C ASN A 140 -5.48 7.65 -10.54
N GLU A 141 -6.25 8.28 -11.44
CA GLU A 141 -7.57 8.85 -11.15
C GLU A 141 -8.55 7.77 -10.68
N GLN A 142 -8.58 6.63 -11.36
CA GLN A 142 -9.46 5.53 -10.99
C GLN A 142 -9.05 4.91 -9.65
N LEU A 143 -7.76 4.88 -9.34
CA LEU A 143 -7.26 4.38 -8.06
C LEU A 143 -7.67 5.32 -6.91
N GLU A 144 -7.56 6.64 -7.09
CA GLU A 144 -7.94 7.65 -6.10
C GLU A 144 -9.42 7.57 -5.69
N GLN A 145 -10.29 7.19 -6.62
CA GLN A 145 -11.72 6.97 -6.34
C GLN A 145 -12.01 5.71 -5.52
N CYS A 146 -11.07 4.76 -5.46
CA CYS A 146 -11.30 3.41 -4.98
C CYS A 146 -10.06 2.85 -4.26
N TYR A 147 -9.49 3.61 -3.33
CA TYR A 147 -8.35 3.13 -2.55
C TYR A 147 -8.67 1.83 -1.81
N PRO A 148 -7.81 0.80 -1.93
CA PRO A 148 -7.92 -0.37 -1.08
C PRO A 148 -7.74 0.05 0.38
N VAL A 149 -8.43 -0.65 1.27
CA VAL A 149 -8.36 -0.40 2.71
C VAL A 149 -7.69 -1.59 3.38
N ARG A 150 -6.73 -1.33 4.27
CA ARG A 150 -6.04 -2.36 5.06
C ARG A 150 -6.08 -2.05 6.54
N VAL A 151 -6.12 -3.12 7.33
CA VAL A 151 -5.88 -3.05 8.78
C VAL A 151 -4.46 -3.50 9.06
N TYR A 152 -3.75 -2.73 9.89
CA TYR A 152 -2.44 -3.07 10.43
C TYR A 152 -2.56 -3.21 11.95
N ASP A 153 -2.25 -4.39 12.49
CA ASP A 153 -2.18 -4.60 13.94
C ASP A 153 -0.81 -4.15 14.44
N VAL A 154 -0.75 -2.94 15.00
CA VAL A 154 0.48 -2.32 15.52
C VAL A 154 0.60 -2.50 17.03
N THR A 155 -0.17 -3.42 17.63
CA THR A 155 -0.15 -3.66 19.08
C THR A 155 1.26 -3.90 19.59
N ALA A 156 2.03 -4.72 18.87
CA ALA A 156 3.42 -5.06 19.20
C ALA A 156 4.40 -3.89 19.12
N LEU A 157 4.04 -2.80 18.43
CA LEU A 157 4.82 -1.55 18.35
C LEU A 157 4.44 -0.56 19.46
N THR A 158 3.48 -0.92 20.30
CA THR A 158 2.95 -0.06 21.36
C THR A 158 3.12 -0.66 22.74
N ASN A 159 3.15 0.18 23.77
CA ASN A 159 3.25 -0.22 25.17
C ASN A 159 2.17 0.47 26.03
N GLN A 160 2.43 0.68 27.33
CA GLN A 160 1.52 1.38 28.24
C GLN A 160 1.09 2.77 27.73
N SER A 161 1.94 3.44 26.95
CA SER A 161 1.69 4.73 26.30
C SER A 161 1.11 4.60 24.88
N ARG A 162 0.37 3.53 24.59
CA ARG A 162 -0.12 3.19 23.25
C ARG A 162 -0.83 4.32 22.50
N ARG A 163 -1.59 5.18 23.19
CA ARG A 163 -2.28 6.33 22.57
C ARG A 163 -1.30 7.34 21.96
N TYR A 164 -0.20 7.60 22.65
CA TYR A 164 0.82 8.52 22.17
C TYR A 164 1.64 7.89 21.05
N GLN A 165 2.08 6.64 21.24
CA GLN A 165 2.91 5.94 20.26
C GLN A 165 2.20 5.70 18.94
N VAL A 166 0.92 5.33 18.96
CA VAL A 166 0.15 5.16 17.72
C VAL A 166 -0.07 6.49 16.99
N GLN A 167 -0.19 7.60 17.72
CA GLN A 167 -0.29 8.93 17.11
C GLN A 167 1.05 9.34 16.47
N GLN A 168 2.17 9.06 17.13
CA GLN A 168 3.49 9.26 16.54
C GLN A 168 3.71 8.37 15.31
N LEU A 169 3.24 7.11 15.35
CA LEU A 169 3.36 6.18 14.23
C LEU A 169 2.57 6.67 13.01
N ARG A 170 1.35 7.14 13.26
CA ARG A 170 0.53 7.83 12.25
C ARG A 170 1.29 9.02 11.65
N GLU A 171 1.84 9.91 12.48
CA GLU A 171 2.59 11.09 11.99
C GLU A 171 3.80 10.66 11.13
N VAL A 172 4.57 9.65 11.55
CA VAL A 172 5.69 9.15 10.74
C VAL A 172 5.20 8.61 9.40
N ILE A 173 4.09 7.87 9.35
CA ILE A 173 3.51 7.36 8.10
C ILE A 173 3.10 8.52 7.20
N GLU A 174 2.30 9.46 7.71
CA GLU A 174 1.78 10.61 6.95
C GLU A 174 2.89 11.49 6.38
N VAL A 175 4.03 11.56 7.07
CA VAL A 175 5.17 12.41 6.68
C VAL A 175 6.17 11.69 5.77
N SER A 176 6.31 10.37 5.88
CA SER A 176 7.34 9.62 5.15
C SER A 176 6.85 8.93 3.89
N ILE A 177 5.55 8.63 3.80
CA ILE A 177 4.94 7.89 2.70
C ILE A 177 4.04 8.84 1.92
N ALA A 178 4.42 9.17 0.67
CA ALA A 178 3.66 10.04 -0.25
C ALA A 178 2.87 11.14 0.49
N PRO A 179 3.54 12.16 1.07
CA PRO A 179 2.90 13.07 2.03
C PRO A 179 1.68 13.80 1.47
N ASP A 180 1.72 14.14 0.19
CA ASP A 180 0.63 14.75 -0.58
C ASP A 180 -0.58 13.83 -0.80
N SER A 181 -0.45 12.52 -0.59
CA SER A 181 -1.55 11.57 -0.72
C SER A 181 -2.55 11.60 0.44
N TRP A 182 -2.20 12.20 1.59
CA TRP A 182 -3.03 12.16 2.81
C TRP A 182 -4.00 13.35 2.92
N GLU A 183 -5.18 13.11 3.52
CA GLU A 183 -6.24 14.12 3.75
C GLU A 183 -5.72 15.42 4.38
N GLN A 184 -4.77 15.32 5.31
CA GLN A 184 -4.18 16.48 5.98
C GLN A 184 -3.49 17.45 5.00
N LEU A 185 -3.00 16.95 3.86
CA LEU A 185 -2.37 17.74 2.80
C LEU A 185 -3.24 17.84 1.53
N GLY A 186 -4.52 17.47 1.63
CA GLY A 186 -5.51 17.59 0.55
C GLY A 186 -5.61 16.38 -0.38
N GLY A 187 -4.90 15.28 -0.08
CA GLY A 187 -5.02 14.03 -0.82
C GLY A 187 -6.18 13.15 -0.34
N PRO A 188 -6.56 12.10 -1.09
CA PRO A 188 -7.71 11.25 -0.74
C PRO A 188 -7.39 10.13 0.27
N GLY A 189 -6.14 9.99 0.70
CA GLY A 189 -5.68 8.95 1.60
C GLY A 189 -6.07 9.20 3.06
N VAL A 190 -6.50 8.15 3.75
CA VAL A 190 -7.00 8.24 5.14
C VAL A 190 -6.28 7.25 6.04
N ILE A 191 -5.93 7.68 7.25
CA ILE A 191 -5.41 6.83 8.33
C ILE A 191 -6.23 7.05 9.60
N ALA A 192 -6.85 5.99 10.09
CA ALA A 192 -7.65 5.99 11.30
C ALA A 192 -7.04 5.07 12.36
N THR A 193 -6.94 5.56 13.58
CA THR A 193 -6.48 4.77 14.73
C THR A 193 -7.66 4.12 15.43
N ARG A 194 -7.58 2.81 15.68
CA ARG A 194 -8.56 2.06 16.48
C ARG A 194 -7.86 1.42 17.68
N LEU A 195 -8.37 1.73 18.87
CA LEU A 195 -7.83 1.27 20.15
C LEU A 195 -8.90 0.45 20.88
N SER A 196 -8.60 -0.81 21.16
CA SER A 196 -9.41 -1.72 21.97
C SER A 196 -8.69 -2.04 23.28
N LEU A 197 -9.26 -2.85 24.17
CA LEU A 197 -8.61 -3.17 25.47
C LEU A 197 -7.21 -3.77 25.28
N ASN A 198 -7.03 -4.69 24.34
CA ASN A 198 -5.77 -5.41 24.13
C ASN A 198 -5.19 -5.25 22.72
N GLN A 199 -5.76 -4.36 21.89
CA GLN A 199 -5.35 -4.20 20.49
C GLN A 199 -5.23 -2.73 20.11
N THR A 200 -4.22 -2.43 19.31
CA THR A 200 -4.00 -1.13 18.68
C THR A 200 -3.85 -1.35 17.18
N CYS A 201 -4.80 -0.86 16.40
CA CYS A 201 -4.83 -1.03 14.95
C CYS A 201 -4.79 0.32 14.22
N LEU A 202 -4.15 0.33 13.06
CA LEU A 202 -4.30 1.38 12.06
C LEU A 202 -5.16 0.86 10.93
N VAL A 203 -6.21 1.60 10.57
CA VAL A 203 -7.04 1.34 9.39
C VAL A 203 -6.67 2.39 8.37
N ILE A 204 -6.11 1.96 7.25
CA ILE A 204 -5.51 2.85 6.24
C ILE A 204 -6.20 2.60 4.90
N ALA A 205 -6.63 3.67 4.24
CA ALA A 205 -7.09 3.66 2.85
C ALA A 205 -6.08 4.46 2.01
N ASN A 206 -5.33 3.80 1.14
CA ASN A 206 -4.37 4.45 0.26
C ASN A 206 -4.05 3.54 -0.96
N SER A 207 -3.22 4.00 -1.89
CA SER A 207 -2.76 3.21 -3.04
C SER A 207 -2.10 1.89 -2.62
N THR A 208 -2.16 0.89 -3.50
CA THR A 208 -1.45 -0.39 -3.30
C THR A 208 0.03 -0.16 -3.05
N VAL A 209 0.67 0.74 -3.80
CA VAL A 209 2.10 1.06 -3.63
C VAL A 209 2.38 1.65 -2.24
N ASN A 210 1.54 2.58 -1.77
CA ASN A 210 1.69 3.15 -0.43
C ASN A 210 1.48 2.10 0.67
N HIS A 211 0.55 1.16 0.48
CA HIS A 211 0.39 0.03 1.41
C HIS A 211 1.63 -0.86 1.52
N LEU A 212 2.34 -1.12 0.41
CA LEU A 212 3.60 -1.86 0.43
C LEU A 212 4.71 -1.09 1.16
N GLN A 213 4.77 0.23 0.97
CA GLN A 213 5.73 1.09 1.68
C GLN A 213 5.43 1.15 3.18
N ILE A 214 4.16 1.25 3.57
CA ILE A 214 3.71 1.24 4.97
C ILE A 214 4.04 -0.11 5.61
N ASP A 215 3.73 -1.21 4.94
CA ASP A 215 4.07 -2.55 5.45
C ASP A 215 5.59 -2.66 5.68
N THR A 216 6.40 -2.18 4.74
CA THR A 216 7.86 -2.13 4.89
C THR A 216 8.32 -1.30 6.08
N LEU A 217 7.78 -0.09 6.25
CA LEU A 217 8.11 0.80 7.35
C LEU A 217 7.76 0.16 8.69
N LEU A 218 6.54 -0.34 8.83
CA LEU A 218 6.04 -0.93 10.08
C LEU A 218 6.84 -2.16 10.49
N ASN A 219 7.18 -3.05 9.54
CA ASN A 219 8.00 -4.23 9.83
C ASN A 219 9.44 -3.88 10.21
N ARG A 220 10.02 -2.84 9.58
CA ARG A 220 11.34 -2.32 9.98
C ARG A 220 11.32 -1.74 11.39
N LEU A 221 10.27 -1.02 11.77
CA LEU A 221 10.10 -0.51 13.12
C LEU A 221 9.86 -1.63 14.15
N ALA A 222 9.22 -2.73 13.74
CA ALA A 222 9.10 -3.94 14.56
C ALA A 222 10.42 -4.69 14.74
N GLY A 223 11.48 -4.27 14.02
CA GLY A 223 12.81 -4.87 13.99
C GLY A 223 12.84 -6.26 13.37
N ASP A 224 11.87 -6.55 12.50
CA ASP A 224 11.96 -7.71 11.61
C ASP A 224 13.05 -7.44 10.56
N ARG A 225 14.27 -7.94 10.87
CA ARG A 225 15.43 -7.84 9.98
C ARG A 225 15.32 -8.72 8.74
N ASN A 226 14.39 -9.67 8.73
CA ASN A 226 14.19 -10.63 7.65
C ASN A 226 13.00 -10.26 6.76
N TYR A 227 12.24 -9.21 7.09
CA TYR A 227 11.10 -8.76 6.32
C TYR A 227 11.49 -8.46 4.86
N ARG A 228 10.78 -9.10 3.93
CA ARG A 228 10.92 -8.89 2.49
C ARG A 228 9.65 -8.23 1.94
N PRO A 229 9.72 -6.97 1.45
CA PRO A 229 8.57 -6.19 1.00
C PRO A 229 7.67 -6.83 -0.08
N ILE A 230 8.20 -7.82 -0.81
CA ILE A 230 7.55 -8.49 -1.93
C ILE A 230 7.78 -10.01 -1.84
N SER A 231 7.92 -10.53 -0.62
CA SER A 231 7.96 -11.97 -0.35
C SER A 231 7.34 -12.20 1.03
N ARG A 232 6.02 -12.30 1.08
CA ARG A 232 5.26 -12.75 2.25
C ARG A 232 4.23 -13.75 1.69
N MET A 233 4.16 -15.00 2.16
CA MET A 233 4.64 -15.58 3.42
C MET A 233 4.75 -17.11 3.30
N ASP A 234 5.75 -17.68 3.97
CA ASP A 234 5.76 -19.05 4.46
C ASP A 234 4.47 -19.39 5.23
N SER A 235 3.90 -20.53 4.87
CA SER A 235 2.59 -21.07 5.24
C SER A 235 2.44 -21.47 6.73
N GLN A 236 3.13 -20.80 7.66
CA GLN A 236 3.17 -21.18 9.09
C GLN A 236 2.84 -20.06 10.09
N GLY A 237 2.35 -18.91 9.64
CA GLY A 237 1.66 -17.96 10.51
C GLY A 237 0.32 -18.51 10.96
N ARG A 238 0.32 -19.38 11.99
CA ARG A 238 -0.85 -19.97 12.66
C ARG A 238 -2.12 -19.15 12.46
N SER A 239 -3.06 -19.72 11.72
CA SER A 239 -4.48 -19.43 11.87
C SER A 239 -4.84 -19.56 13.35
N ARG A 240 -4.80 -18.44 14.08
CA ARG A 240 -5.76 -18.27 15.17
C ARG A 240 -7.07 -18.07 14.43
N GLU A 241 -7.90 -19.11 14.41
CA GLU A 241 -9.32 -19.00 14.10
C GLU A 241 -9.83 -17.72 14.76
N MET A 242 -10.09 -16.72 13.92
CA MET A 242 -10.71 -15.47 14.33
C MET A 242 -12.21 -15.70 14.35
N ASP A 243 -12.64 -16.60 15.24
CA ASP A 243 -14.02 -16.65 15.69
C ASP A 243 -14.24 -15.40 16.56
N GLN A 244 -14.76 -14.35 15.90
CA GLN A 244 -15.15 -13.03 16.42
C GLN A 244 -13.99 -12.02 16.57
N PRO A 245 -13.90 -10.99 15.69
CA PRO A 245 -14.82 -9.84 15.70
C PRO A 245 -15.15 -9.27 14.29
N ILE A 246 -15.46 -10.13 13.31
CA ILE A 246 -15.81 -9.66 11.95
C ILE A 246 -17.13 -8.83 11.93
N SER A 247 -18.03 -9.03 12.90
CA SER A 247 -19.31 -8.33 12.99
C SER A 247 -19.18 -6.83 13.30
N GLU A 248 -18.26 -6.45 14.19
CA GLU A 248 -18.03 -5.05 14.56
C GLU A 248 -17.36 -4.28 13.42
N LEU A 249 -16.36 -4.90 12.77
CA LEU A 249 -15.71 -4.34 11.59
C LEU A 249 -16.69 -4.23 10.41
N ARG A 250 -17.57 -5.20 10.18
CA ARG A 250 -18.56 -5.15 9.08
C ARG A 250 -19.58 -4.01 9.26
N THR A 251 -19.93 -3.67 10.50
CA THR A 251 -20.85 -2.56 10.80
C THR A 251 -20.18 -1.20 10.57
N GLU A 252 -18.89 -1.08 10.89
CA GLU A 252 -18.12 0.14 10.68
C GLU A 252 -17.65 0.32 9.23
N VAL A 253 -17.32 -0.76 8.51
CA VAL A 253 -17.00 -0.72 7.08
C VAL A 253 -18.22 -0.26 6.28
N LYS A 254 -19.44 -0.67 6.66
CA LYS A 254 -20.67 -0.12 6.07
C LYS A 254 -20.80 1.40 6.27
N LYS A 255 -20.34 1.95 7.40
CA LYS A 255 -20.34 3.41 7.61
C LYS A 255 -19.34 4.11 6.71
N LEU A 256 -18.15 3.53 6.51
CA LEU A 256 -17.11 4.11 5.63
C LEU A 256 -17.49 4.02 4.14
N VAL A 257 -18.08 2.90 3.70
CA VAL A 257 -18.57 2.75 2.32
C VAL A 257 -19.71 3.73 2.02
N ASN A 258 -20.58 4.03 2.99
CA ASN A 258 -21.65 5.03 2.83
C ASN A 258 -21.14 6.49 2.87
N PHE A 259 -19.92 6.75 3.33
CA PHE A 259 -19.30 8.08 3.22
C PHE A 259 -18.61 8.29 1.86
N ALA A 260 -18.21 7.20 1.20
CA ALA A 260 -17.53 7.23 -0.10
C ALA A 260 -18.49 7.22 -1.31
N ASN A 261 -19.80 7.07 -1.10
CA ASN A 261 -20.82 7.20 -2.13
C ASN A 261 -22.06 7.89 -1.53
N PRO A 262 -22.28 9.19 -1.79
CA PRO A 262 -23.55 9.86 -1.46
C PRO A 262 -24.71 9.35 -2.33
#